data_AF-A0A815JPL4-F1
#
_entry.id   AF-A0A815JPL4-F1
#
_cell.length_a   1.000
_cell.length_b   1.000
_cell.length_c   1.000
_cell.angle_alpha   90.00
_cell.angle_beta   90.00
_cell.angle_gamma   90.00
#
_symmetry.space_group_name_H-M   'P 1'
#
loop_
_entity.id
_entity.type
_entity.pdbx_description
1 polymer ?
#
loop_
_entity_poly.entity_id
_entity_poly.type
_entity_poly.pdbx_seq_one_letter_code
_entity_poly.pdbx_strand_id
1 'polypeptide(L)'
;MALCLANSLIARRDFVAYDQLVRYKWWYRHGYMSSTGHCFDIGSATRQSIQEFETRQRKFAQDHNISVEEMDSLSDPKILSQFDVKCSKSEVAGNGALMRLAPVPLFFYRDPEKAIEYSGQSGQITHGDKKAYDACRYYGALIVATLQGATKEELLSDTFYKNHEKWFDSKVLHEDIMNIIKGSFKKQGGYEEGIRGKGYVVNALEAALWAFWSDNDSFEKGALNAVNLGDDTDTTAAIYGQLAGAYYGFQKLPTKWVDSVYAKNFLQCISHWIIYEGAQWFKNQKSSGVVKPTNYSNVKSATTAPNIISNSIQKVEPNSHKRSDTVYSSVYTSLVTMDRKAIDSNGRIGSFYDGQQDRIELYNNITRLKLLNATTSDPKFVLDQSPFKDDSDEQNIDASGGSKEISIIGRIFPDSDIFREGAYQIEMRLTQNFPFDPPKVRFLTPIYHPNVGEDGEFCHELLLKEAKWTNRRTLVDVVKAVIQYIDHPNLNVPLRADAAYEYVEKRANFYRHVWEHVKKHALPVLQDF
;
A
#
# COMPACT_ATOMS: atom_id res chain seq x y z
N MET A 1 -4.51 -13.30 -2.90
CA MET A 1 -4.74 -12.74 -4.26
C MET A 1 -5.39 -11.36 -4.27
N ALA A 2 -6.49 -11.09 -3.56
CA ALA A 2 -7.12 -9.75 -3.56
C ALA A 2 -6.12 -8.62 -3.21
N LEU A 3 -5.26 -8.84 -2.22
CA LEU A 3 -4.17 -7.93 -1.87
C LEU A 3 -3.15 -7.71 -3.00
N CYS A 4 -2.83 -8.76 -3.78
CA CYS A 4 -1.95 -8.63 -4.94
C CYS A 4 -2.61 -7.74 -6.01
N LEU A 5 -3.90 -7.94 -6.28
CA LEU A 5 -4.66 -7.11 -7.22
C LEU A 5 -4.75 -5.66 -6.75
N ALA A 6 -5.06 -5.44 -5.48
CA ALA A 6 -5.05 -4.12 -4.86
C ALA A 6 -3.70 -3.41 -5.03
N ASN A 7 -2.60 -4.10 -4.71
CA ASN A 7 -1.28 -3.53 -4.83
C ASN A 7 -0.87 -3.27 -6.29
N SER A 8 -1.37 -4.06 -7.24
CA SER A 8 -1.19 -3.81 -8.68
C SER A 8 -1.83 -2.49 -9.08
N LEU A 9 -3.11 -2.32 -8.73
CA LEU A 9 -3.85 -1.10 -9.03
C LEU A 9 -3.19 0.14 -8.40
N ILE A 10 -2.76 0.05 -7.14
CA ILE A 10 -2.09 1.16 -6.44
C ILE A 10 -0.74 1.49 -7.10
N ALA A 11 0.13 0.49 -7.29
CA ALA A 11 1.49 0.73 -7.77
C ALA A 11 1.51 1.17 -9.24
N ARG A 12 0.62 0.62 -10.06
CA ARG A 12 0.50 0.98 -11.48
C ARG A 12 -0.36 2.22 -11.71
N ARG A 13 -1.14 2.63 -10.70
CA ARG A 13 -2.14 3.70 -10.77
C ARG A 13 -3.15 3.50 -11.92
N ASP A 14 -3.32 2.25 -12.34
CA ASP A 14 -4.19 1.83 -13.45
C ASP A 14 -4.34 0.29 -13.41
N PHE A 15 -5.23 -0.24 -14.25
CA PHE A 15 -5.37 -1.68 -14.44
C PHE A 15 -4.35 -2.21 -15.45
N VAL A 16 -3.33 -2.93 -14.96
CA VAL A 16 -2.31 -3.58 -15.79
C VAL A 16 -2.34 -5.09 -15.54
N ALA A 17 -3.03 -5.82 -16.41
CA ALA A 17 -3.22 -7.27 -16.30
C ALA A 17 -1.89 -8.06 -16.17
N TYR A 18 -0.84 -7.59 -16.83
CA TYR A 18 0.50 -8.17 -16.71
C TYR A 18 1.06 -8.08 -15.28
N ASP A 19 1.02 -6.89 -14.67
CA ASP A 19 1.49 -6.66 -13.31
C ASP A 19 0.65 -7.41 -12.26
N GLN A 20 -0.65 -7.60 -12.53
CA GLN A 20 -1.49 -8.49 -11.73
C GLN A 20 -0.96 -9.94 -11.75
N LEU A 21 -0.59 -10.49 -12.92
CA LEU A 21 0.01 -11.82 -13.05
C LEU A 21 1.39 -11.89 -12.38
N VAL A 22 2.21 -10.84 -12.48
CA VAL A 22 3.50 -10.74 -11.77
C VAL A 22 3.29 -10.87 -10.26
N ARG A 23 2.33 -10.13 -9.68
CA ARG A 23 2.07 -10.23 -8.23
C ARG A 23 1.44 -11.54 -7.80
N TYR A 24 0.67 -12.18 -8.68
CA TYR A 24 0.20 -13.55 -8.43
C TYR A 24 1.34 -14.55 -8.50
N LYS A 25 2.29 -14.38 -9.43
CA LYS A 25 3.54 -15.17 -9.49
C LYS A 25 4.35 -14.99 -8.21
N TRP A 26 4.57 -13.77 -7.75
CA TRP A 26 5.26 -13.53 -6.49
C TRP A 26 4.53 -14.18 -5.32
N TRP A 27 3.19 -14.23 -5.34
CA TRP A 27 2.41 -14.88 -4.30
C TRP A 27 2.66 -16.36 -4.30
N TYR A 28 2.54 -16.97 -5.47
CA TYR A 28 2.76 -18.38 -5.68
C TYR A 28 4.19 -18.82 -5.32
N ARG A 29 5.21 -18.05 -5.70
CA ARG A 29 6.63 -18.41 -5.55
C ARG A 29 7.24 -18.01 -4.20
N HIS A 30 6.81 -16.89 -3.63
CA HIS A 30 7.49 -16.26 -2.49
C HIS A 30 6.56 -15.92 -1.33
N GLY A 31 5.31 -16.41 -1.35
CA GLY A 31 4.35 -16.08 -0.29
C GLY A 31 3.90 -14.62 -0.30
N TYR A 32 4.00 -13.97 -1.46
CA TYR A 32 3.62 -12.58 -1.60
C TYR A 32 2.17 -12.29 -1.09
N MET A 33 2.02 -11.56 0.02
CA MET A 33 0.77 -11.04 0.59
C MET A 33 -0.08 -12.20 1.11
N SER A 34 0.62 -13.25 1.52
CA SER A 34 0.08 -14.34 2.30
C SER A 34 0.04 -13.97 3.78
N SER A 35 -0.99 -14.44 4.47
CA SER A 35 -1.08 -14.37 5.92
C SER A 35 -0.12 -15.32 6.64
N THR A 36 0.47 -16.30 5.94
CA THR A 36 1.38 -17.31 6.52
C THR A 36 2.84 -17.14 6.08
N GLY A 37 3.14 -16.10 5.28
CA GLY A 37 4.47 -15.88 4.72
C GLY A 37 4.84 -16.80 3.55
N HIS A 38 4.02 -17.79 3.19
CA HIS A 38 4.19 -18.67 2.03
C HIS A 38 2.87 -18.85 1.26
N CYS A 39 2.92 -19.34 0.02
CA CYS A 39 1.70 -19.64 -0.72
C CYS A 39 1.02 -20.88 -0.12
N PHE A 40 -0.24 -20.75 0.26
CA PHE A 40 -1.10 -21.87 0.61
C PHE A 40 -2.45 -21.69 -0.11
N ASP A 41 -3.16 -22.81 -0.27
CA ASP A 41 -4.52 -22.83 -0.83
C ASP A 41 -4.66 -22.24 -2.25
N ILE A 42 -3.65 -22.48 -3.10
CA ILE A 42 -3.73 -22.12 -4.51
C ILE A 42 -4.48 -23.18 -5.30
N GLY A 43 -5.67 -22.80 -5.81
CA GLY A 43 -6.48 -23.61 -6.72
C GLY A 43 -5.75 -23.97 -8.03
N SER A 44 -6.11 -25.12 -8.60
CA SER A 44 -5.46 -25.69 -9.79
C SER A 44 -5.48 -24.76 -11.00
N ALA A 45 -6.63 -24.13 -11.29
CA ALA A 45 -6.80 -23.16 -12.36
C ALA A 45 -5.79 -22.00 -12.26
N THR A 46 -5.73 -21.36 -11.09
CA THR A 46 -4.83 -20.23 -10.84
C THR A 46 -3.37 -20.65 -10.96
N ARG A 47 -3.01 -21.81 -10.38
CA ARG A 47 -1.65 -22.36 -10.48
C ARG A 47 -1.23 -22.58 -11.93
N GLN A 48 -2.08 -23.21 -12.73
CA GLN A 48 -1.80 -23.49 -14.14
C GLN A 48 -1.63 -22.19 -14.94
N SER A 49 -2.49 -21.19 -14.72
CA SER A 49 -2.35 -19.90 -15.41
C SER A 49 -1.07 -19.14 -15.04
N ILE A 50 -0.62 -19.21 -13.78
CA ILE A 50 0.65 -18.59 -13.39
C ILE A 50 1.84 -19.34 -14.02
N GLN A 51 1.80 -20.68 -14.08
CA GLN A 51 2.85 -21.47 -14.73
C GLN A 51 2.92 -21.22 -16.25
N GLU A 52 1.77 -21.07 -16.89
CA GLU A 52 1.66 -20.66 -18.29
C GLU A 52 2.21 -19.23 -18.48
N PHE A 53 1.87 -18.30 -17.59
CA PHE A 53 2.41 -16.95 -17.58
C PHE A 53 3.95 -16.94 -17.49
N GLU A 54 4.54 -17.69 -16.56
CA GLU A 54 5.99 -17.82 -16.43
C GLU A 54 6.66 -18.39 -17.70
N THR A 55 6.00 -19.34 -18.35
CA THR A 55 6.50 -19.94 -19.59
C THR A 55 6.46 -18.93 -20.74
N ARG A 56 5.38 -18.17 -20.87
CA ARG A 56 5.28 -17.06 -21.82
C ARG A 56 6.26 -15.94 -21.52
N GLN A 57 6.47 -15.62 -20.24
CA GLN A 57 7.43 -14.61 -19.78
C GLN A 57 8.85 -14.94 -20.24
N ARG A 58 9.30 -16.19 -20.05
CA ARG A 58 10.62 -16.65 -20.53
C ARG A 58 10.75 -16.58 -22.05
N LYS A 59 9.73 -17.00 -22.79
CA LYS A 59 9.75 -16.94 -24.26
C LYS A 59 9.78 -15.49 -24.75
N PHE A 60 8.92 -14.64 -24.21
CA PHE A 60 8.85 -13.23 -24.57
C PHE A 60 10.16 -12.49 -24.26
N ALA A 61 10.80 -12.80 -23.12
CA ALA A 61 12.12 -12.28 -22.77
C ALA A 61 13.17 -12.58 -23.86
N GLN A 62 13.19 -13.83 -24.35
CA GLN A 62 14.08 -14.25 -25.45
C GLN A 62 13.75 -13.52 -26.76
N ASP A 63 12.48 -13.48 -27.14
CA ASP A 63 12.03 -12.88 -28.41
C ASP A 63 12.31 -11.36 -28.46
N HIS A 64 12.32 -10.69 -27.30
CA HIS A 64 12.53 -9.24 -27.18
C HIS A 64 13.91 -8.85 -26.65
N ASN A 65 14.81 -9.82 -26.42
CA ASN A 65 16.14 -9.61 -25.87
C ASN A 65 16.15 -8.82 -24.54
N ILE A 66 15.21 -9.17 -23.65
CA ILE A 66 15.05 -8.65 -22.29
C ILE A 66 15.54 -9.73 -21.31
N SER A 67 16.21 -9.37 -20.22
CA SER A 67 16.58 -10.38 -19.20
C SER A 67 15.34 -10.89 -18.47
N VAL A 68 15.37 -12.15 -17.99
CA VAL A 68 14.22 -12.74 -17.29
C VAL A 68 13.95 -12.02 -15.97
N GLU A 69 15.00 -11.48 -15.35
CA GLU A 69 14.98 -10.73 -14.11
C GLU A 69 14.24 -9.38 -14.27
N GLU A 70 14.36 -8.73 -15.43
CA GLU A 70 13.70 -7.46 -15.73
C GLU A 70 12.21 -7.63 -16.07
N MET A 71 11.77 -8.82 -16.46
CA MET A 71 10.40 -9.04 -16.93
C MET A 71 9.35 -8.68 -15.88
N ASP A 72 9.62 -8.86 -14.59
CA ASP A 72 8.67 -8.50 -13.53
C ASP A 72 8.51 -6.98 -13.35
N SER A 73 9.50 -6.21 -13.77
CA SER A 73 9.50 -4.75 -13.68
C SER A 73 9.05 -4.08 -14.99
N LEU A 74 8.70 -4.87 -16.00
CA LEU A 74 8.34 -4.37 -17.33
C LEU A 74 7.16 -3.39 -17.24
N SER A 75 7.36 -2.17 -17.75
CA SER A 75 6.39 -1.08 -17.63
C SER A 75 6.04 -0.38 -18.94
N ASP A 76 6.83 -0.59 -20.01
CA ASP A 76 6.59 0.04 -21.31
C ASP A 76 5.25 -0.46 -21.91
N PRO A 77 4.26 0.42 -22.13
CA PRO A 77 2.95 0.03 -22.66
C PRO A 77 3.01 -0.60 -24.05
N LYS A 78 3.94 -0.18 -24.91
CA LYS A 78 4.09 -0.72 -26.28
C LYS A 78 4.59 -2.15 -26.24
N ILE A 79 5.54 -2.43 -25.34
CA ILE A 79 6.06 -3.79 -25.17
C ILE A 79 4.99 -4.67 -24.49
N LEU A 80 4.40 -4.19 -23.39
CA LEU A 80 3.35 -4.94 -22.67
C LEU A 80 2.14 -5.29 -23.54
N SER A 81 1.78 -4.42 -24.50
CA SER A 81 0.66 -4.69 -25.41
C SER A 81 0.85 -5.90 -26.33
N GLN A 82 2.10 -6.36 -26.49
CA GLN A 82 2.45 -7.54 -27.30
C GLN A 82 2.39 -8.83 -26.48
N PHE A 83 2.33 -8.74 -25.15
CA PHE A 83 2.28 -9.90 -24.27
C PHE A 83 0.85 -10.41 -24.12
N ASP A 84 0.59 -11.68 -24.48
CA ASP A 84 -0.71 -12.30 -24.24
C ASP A 84 -0.88 -12.74 -22.78
N VAL A 85 -1.59 -11.91 -22.01
CA VAL A 85 -1.94 -12.12 -20.60
C VAL A 85 -3.06 -13.15 -20.38
N LYS A 86 -3.70 -13.68 -21.42
CA LYS A 86 -4.77 -14.69 -21.29
C LYS A 86 -4.17 -16.09 -21.09
N CYS A 87 -3.59 -16.30 -19.91
CA CYS A 87 -2.89 -17.53 -19.55
C CYS A 87 -3.81 -18.67 -19.08
N SER A 88 -5.13 -18.49 -19.09
CA SER A 88 -6.09 -19.54 -18.77
C SER A 88 -6.69 -20.16 -20.03
N LYS A 89 -6.99 -21.47 -19.94
CA LYS A 89 -7.85 -22.15 -20.92
C LYS A 89 -9.28 -21.59 -20.88
N SER A 90 -9.98 -21.66 -22.02
CA SER A 90 -11.30 -21.09 -22.26
C SER A 90 -12.48 -21.75 -21.54
N GLU A 91 -12.27 -22.91 -20.91
CA GLU A 91 -13.33 -23.68 -20.23
C GLU A 91 -13.20 -23.64 -18.70
N VAL A 92 -12.21 -22.89 -18.20
CA VAL A 92 -11.90 -22.82 -16.77
C VAL A 92 -12.85 -21.84 -16.08
N ALA A 93 -13.94 -22.38 -15.51
CA ALA A 93 -15.01 -21.63 -14.84
C ALA A 93 -14.97 -21.72 -13.29
N GLY A 94 -13.77 -21.71 -12.71
CA GLY A 94 -13.58 -21.72 -11.26
C GLY A 94 -13.96 -20.39 -10.58
N ASN A 95 -14.38 -20.45 -9.32
CA ASN A 95 -14.80 -19.30 -8.51
C ASN A 95 -13.67 -18.36 -8.05
N GLY A 96 -12.40 -18.76 -8.22
CA GLY A 96 -11.23 -18.01 -7.73
C GLY A 96 -11.04 -16.61 -8.33
N ALA A 97 -11.75 -16.29 -9.42
CA ALA A 97 -11.83 -14.92 -9.95
C ALA A 97 -12.72 -14.00 -9.09
N LEU A 98 -13.87 -14.50 -8.60
CA LEU A 98 -14.82 -13.71 -7.81
C LEU A 98 -14.30 -13.44 -6.39
N MET A 99 -13.64 -14.42 -5.76
CA MET A 99 -13.19 -14.31 -4.37
C MET A 99 -12.15 -13.20 -4.13
N ARG A 100 -11.61 -12.60 -5.19
CA ARG A 100 -10.56 -11.58 -5.14
C ARG A 100 -10.94 -10.24 -5.79
N LEU A 101 -12.18 -10.08 -6.24
CA LEU A 101 -12.57 -9.09 -7.24
C LEU A 101 -12.54 -7.63 -6.72
N ALA A 102 -12.99 -7.40 -5.49
CA ALA A 102 -13.33 -6.10 -4.92
C ALA A 102 -12.36 -4.94 -5.18
N PRO A 103 -11.01 -5.11 -5.20
CA PRO A 103 -10.11 -4.00 -5.48
C PRO A 103 -10.40 -3.26 -6.79
N VAL A 104 -10.84 -3.97 -7.84
CA VAL A 104 -11.13 -3.36 -9.15
C VAL A 104 -12.35 -2.43 -9.08
N PRO A 105 -13.56 -2.87 -8.71
CA PRO A 105 -14.70 -1.96 -8.60
C PRO A 105 -14.47 -0.86 -7.56
N LEU A 106 -13.73 -1.12 -6.46
CA LEU A 106 -13.38 -0.06 -5.50
C LEU A 106 -12.48 1.03 -6.10
N PHE A 107 -11.54 0.67 -6.97
CA PHE A 107 -10.65 1.64 -7.63
C PHE A 107 -11.41 2.46 -8.69
N PHE A 108 -12.23 1.79 -9.51
CA PHE A 108 -12.83 2.40 -10.71
C PHE A 108 -14.29 2.83 -10.55
N TYR A 109 -14.93 2.76 -9.37
CA TYR A 109 -16.38 2.97 -9.21
C TYR A 109 -16.96 4.29 -9.76
N ARG A 110 -16.11 5.31 -9.98
CA ARG A 110 -16.47 6.60 -10.59
C ARG A 110 -16.63 6.52 -12.12
N ASP A 111 -16.17 5.43 -12.73
CA ASP A 111 -16.33 5.08 -14.14
C ASP A 111 -16.84 3.62 -14.23
N PRO A 112 -18.17 3.41 -14.18
CA PRO A 112 -18.76 2.07 -14.13
C PRO A 112 -18.38 1.18 -15.32
N GLU A 113 -18.30 1.73 -16.53
CA GLU A 113 -17.95 0.97 -17.74
C GLU A 113 -16.55 0.36 -17.60
N LYS A 114 -15.57 1.16 -17.15
CA LYS A 114 -14.21 0.67 -16.87
C LYS A 114 -14.15 -0.29 -15.70
N ALA A 115 -14.86 0.01 -14.60
CA ALA A 115 -14.91 -0.86 -13.44
C ALA A 115 -15.42 -2.26 -13.78
N ILE A 116 -16.47 -2.34 -14.60
CA ILE A 116 -17.10 -3.60 -14.99
C ILE A 116 -16.24 -4.35 -15.99
N GLU A 117 -15.72 -3.68 -17.02
CA GLU A 117 -14.82 -4.30 -18.00
C GLU A 117 -13.55 -4.86 -17.33
N TYR A 118 -12.88 -4.07 -16.48
CA TYR A 118 -11.70 -4.52 -15.75
C TYR A 118 -12.01 -5.61 -14.72
N SER A 119 -13.23 -5.65 -14.18
CA SER A 119 -13.66 -6.76 -13.32
C SER A 119 -13.66 -8.07 -14.11
N GLY A 120 -14.20 -8.07 -15.33
CA GLY A 120 -14.14 -9.21 -16.24
C GLY A 120 -12.71 -9.60 -16.60
N GLN A 121 -11.90 -8.63 -17.06
CA GLN A 121 -10.52 -8.87 -17.51
C GLN A 121 -9.63 -9.42 -16.39
N SER A 122 -9.76 -8.89 -15.16
CA SER A 122 -9.04 -9.37 -13.97
C SER A 122 -9.33 -10.84 -13.62
N GLY A 123 -10.55 -11.30 -13.91
CA GLY A 123 -10.91 -12.71 -13.80
C GLY A 123 -10.33 -13.56 -14.93
N GLN A 124 -10.47 -13.09 -16.17
CA GLN A 124 -10.16 -13.83 -17.39
C GLN A 124 -8.71 -14.31 -17.49
N ILE A 125 -7.76 -13.54 -16.95
CA ILE A 125 -6.33 -13.88 -16.99
C ILE A 125 -5.98 -15.20 -16.27
N THR A 126 -6.82 -15.67 -15.34
CA THR A 126 -6.65 -16.98 -14.67
C THR A 126 -7.87 -17.90 -14.75
N HIS A 127 -9.00 -17.43 -15.26
CA HIS A 127 -10.24 -18.19 -15.44
C HIS A 127 -10.86 -17.79 -16.78
N GLY A 128 -10.48 -18.49 -17.83
CA GLY A 128 -10.73 -18.09 -19.22
C GLY A 128 -12.15 -18.32 -19.73
N ASP A 129 -13.01 -18.98 -18.94
CA ASP A 129 -14.40 -19.21 -19.31
C ASP A 129 -15.22 -17.92 -19.32
N LYS A 130 -16.08 -17.77 -20.33
CA LYS A 130 -17.00 -16.64 -20.48
C LYS A 130 -17.90 -16.45 -19.25
N LYS A 131 -18.29 -17.54 -18.57
CA LYS A 131 -19.06 -17.49 -17.32
C LYS A 131 -18.28 -16.81 -16.20
N ALA A 132 -16.98 -17.08 -16.08
CA ALA A 132 -16.14 -16.41 -15.08
C ALA A 132 -15.97 -14.92 -15.40
N TYR A 133 -15.77 -14.60 -16.68
CA TYR A 133 -15.72 -13.21 -17.17
C TYR A 133 -17.02 -12.44 -16.85
N ASP A 134 -18.16 -12.97 -17.27
CA ASP A 134 -19.46 -12.32 -17.09
C ASP A 134 -19.91 -12.29 -15.62
N ALA A 135 -19.58 -13.31 -14.82
CA ALA A 135 -19.82 -13.31 -13.39
C ALA A 135 -19.06 -12.17 -12.70
N CYS A 136 -17.78 -11.97 -13.02
CA CYS A 136 -17.00 -10.87 -12.46
C CYS A 136 -17.53 -9.51 -12.91
N ARG A 137 -17.98 -9.37 -14.17
CA ARG A 137 -18.61 -8.14 -14.66
C ARG A 137 -19.88 -7.81 -13.87
N TYR A 138 -20.79 -8.77 -13.74
CA TYR A 138 -22.04 -8.57 -13.00
C TYR A 138 -21.77 -8.28 -11.53
N TYR A 139 -20.89 -9.04 -10.89
CA TYR A 139 -20.56 -8.85 -9.48
C TYR A 139 -19.85 -7.51 -9.22
N GLY A 140 -18.96 -7.10 -10.12
CA GLY A 140 -18.35 -5.77 -10.12
C GLY A 140 -19.40 -4.65 -10.23
N ALA A 141 -20.40 -4.82 -11.09
CA ALA A 141 -21.51 -3.86 -11.24
C ALA A 141 -22.31 -3.69 -9.94
N LEU A 142 -22.59 -4.79 -9.22
CA LEU A 142 -23.28 -4.74 -7.93
C LEU A 142 -22.47 -3.94 -6.90
N ILE A 143 -21.16 -4.15 -6.82
CA ILE A 143 -20.28 -3.38 -5.92
C ILE A 143 -20.26 -1.89 -6.32
N VAL A 144 -20.14 -1.58 -7.62
CA VAL A 144 -20.17 -0.19 -8.09
C VAL A 144 -21.50 0.50 -7.76
N ALA A 145 -22.63 -0.14 -8.05
CA ALA A 145 -23.95 0.39 -7.73
C ALA A 145 -24.12 0.63 -6.22
N THR A 146 -23.61 -0.30 -5.40
CA THR A 146 -23.58 -0.15 -3.94
C THR A 146 -22.80 1.11 -3.50
N LEU A 147 -21.59 1.32 -4.05
CA LEU A 147 -20.78 2.51 -3.79
C LEU A 147 -21.42 3.81 -4.31
N GLN A 148 -22.36 3.70 -5.24
CA GLN A 148 -23.17 4.81 -5.75
C GLN A 148 -24.49 5.00 -4.97
N GLY A 149 -24.73 4.20 -3.92
CA GLY A 149 -25.85 4.35 -3.01
C GLY A 149 -27.12 3.59 -3.39
N ALA A 150 -27.03 2.60 -4.28
CA ALA A 150 -28.17 1.75 -4.62
C ALA A 150 -28.71 0.98 -3.41
N THR A 151 -30.03 0.82 -3.33
CA THR A 151 -30.67 0.02 -2.27
C THR A 151 -30.50 -1.48 -2.51
N LYS A 152 -30.72 -2.30 -1.48
CA LYS A 152 -30.64 -3.76 -1.62
C LYS A 152 -31.70 -4.29 -2.59
N GLU A 153 -32.89 -3.68 -2.61
CA GLU A 153 -33.97 -4.00 -3.54
C GLU A 153 -33.57 -3.71 -4.99
N GLU A 154 -32.92 -2.58 -5.25
CA GLU A 154 -32.41 -2.22 -6.57
C GLU A 154 -31.31 -3.19 -7.03
N LEU A 155 -30.35 -3.50 -6.15
CA LEU A 155 -29.24 -4.42 -6.41
C LEU A 155 -29.74 -5.83 -6.77
N LEU A 156 -30.79 -6.31 -6.10
CA LEU A 156 -31.33 -7.66 -6.22
C LEU A 156 -32.56 -7.72 -7.15
N SER A 157 -32.86 -6.66 -7.88
CA SER A 157 -33.94 -6.63 -8.87
C SER A 157 -33.57 -7.41 -10.13
N ASP A 158 -34.53 -8.10 -10.72
CA ASP A 158 -34.41 -8.72 -12.05
C ASP A 158 -34.21 -7.70 -13.18
N THR A 159 -34.55 -6.42 -12.93
CA THR A 159 -34.31 -5.30 -13.84
C THR A 159 -32.93 -4.66 -13.68
N PHE A 160 -32.12 -5.05 -12.68
CA PHE A 160 -30.83 -4.41 -12.40
C PHE A 160 -29.95 -4.32 -13.65
N TYR A 161 -29.77 -5.45 -14.35
CA TYR A 161 -28.95 -5.50 -15.56
C TYR A 161 -29.49 -4.58 -16.66
N LYS A 162 -30.82 -4.60 -16.89
CA LYS A 162 -31.48 -3.77 -17.91
C LYS A 162 -31.31 -2.28 -17.60
N ASN A 163 -31.43 -1.87 -16.34
CA ASN A 163 -31.27 -0.48 -15.92
C ASN A 163 -29.83 0.02 -16.07
N HIS A 164 -28.86 -0.90 -16.09
CA HIS A 164 -27.43 -0.62 -16.20
C HIS A 164 -26.79 -1.16 -17.48
N GLU A 165 -27.58 -1.46 -18.52
CA GLU A 165 -27.11 -2.13 -19.74
C GLU A 165 -25.92 -1.43 -20.41
N LYS A 166 -25.89 -0.09 -20.35
CA LYS A 166 -24.78 0.73 -20.87
C LYS A 166 -23.45 0.40 -20.21
N TRP A 167 -23.46 0.09 -18.91
CA TRP A 167 -22.23 -0.27 -18.19
C TRP A 167 -21.61 -1.57 -18.69
N PHE A 168 -22.39 -2.40 -19.38
CA PHE A 168 -21.96 -3.67 -19.96
C PHE A 168 -21.63 -3.56 -21.45
N ASP A 169 -21.46 -2.35 -21.99
CA ASP A 169 -21.23 -2.13 -23.44
C ASP A 169 -22.34 -2.79 -24.29
N SER A 170 -23.57 -2.84 -23.75
CA SER A 170 -24.73 -3.52 -24.35
C SER A 170 -24.51 -5.00 -24.72
N LYS A 171 -23.47 -5.65 -24.16
CA LYS A 171 -23.16 -7.07 -24.39
C LYS A 171 -23.93 -7.95 -23.42
N VAL A 172 -24.81 -8.80 -23.98
CA VAL A 172 -25.54 -9.81 -23.22
C VAL A 172 -24.57 -10.76 -22.49
N LEU A 173 -24.83 -10.95 -21.20
CA LEU A 173 -24.08 -11.86 -20.35
C LEU A 173 -24.48 -13.32 -20.63
N HIS A 174 -23.59 -14.25 -20.29
CA HIS A 174 -23.86 -15.68 -20.37
C HIS A 174 -25.19 -16.07 -19.69
N GLU A 175 -25.93 -17.04 -20.26
CA GLU A 175 -27.27 -17.44 -19.82
C GLU A 175 -27.34 -17.82 -18.33
N ASP A 176 -26.37 -18.59 -17.84
CA ASP A 176 -26.25 -18.92 -16.40
C ASP A 176 -26.20 -17.68 -15.50
N ILE A 177 -25.49 -16.63 -15.91
CA ILE A 177 -25.41 -15.37 -15.15
C ILE A 177 -26.72 -14.60 -15.28
N MET A 178 -27.37 -14.64 -16.45
CA MET A 178 -28.71 -14.08 -16.63
C MET A 178 -29.77 -14.79 -15.76
N ASN A 179 -29.62 -16.10 -15.50
CA ASN A 179 -30.49 -16.83 -14.59
C ASN A 179 -30.32 -16.36 -13.14
N ILE A 180 -29.08 -16.09 -12.72
CA ILE A 180 -28.80 -15.48 -11.40
C ILE A 180 -29.43 -14.09 -11.32
N ILE A 181 -29.27 -13.25 -12.34
CA ILE A 181 -29.87 -11.89 -12.40
C ILE A 181 -31.39 -11.95 -12.25
N LYS A 182 -32.04 -12.95 -12.87
CA LYS A 182 -33.48 -13.18 -12.73
C LYS A 182 -33.91 -13.69 -11.34
N GLY A 183 -32.97 -13.87 -10.42
CA GLY A 183 -33.25 -14.18 -9.02
C GLY A 183 -33.21 -15.66 -8.67
N SER A 184 -32.44 -16.49 -9.39
CA SER A 184 -32.31 -17.92 -9.05
C SER A 184 -31.83 -18.17 -7.60
N PHE A 185 -31.13 -17.19 -7.02
CA PHE A 185 -30.68 -17.17 -5.63
C PHE A 185 -31.79 -16.88 -4.60
N LYS A 186 -33.00 -16.48 -4.98
CA LYS A 186 -34.09 -16.09 -4.04
C LYS A 186 -34.86 -17.32 -3.51
N LYS A 187 -34.15 -18.16 -2.77
CA LYS A 187 -34.62 -19.46 -2.27
C LYS A 187 -34.65 -19.48 -0.74
N GLN A 188 -35.83 -19.56 -0.13
CA GLN A 188 -35.97 -19.43 1.33
C GLN A 188 -35.24 -20.56 2.07
N GLY A 189 -35.35 -21.80 1.58
CA GLY A 189 -34.70 -22.98 2.15
C GLY A 189 -33.20 -23.09 1.88
N GLY A 190 -32.59 -22.16 1.13
CA GLY A 190 -31.14 -22.14 0.87
C GLY A 190 -30.62 -23.48 0.35
N TYR A 191 -29.85 -24.18 1.18
CA TYR A 191 -29.28 -25.48 0.85
C TYR A 191 -30.36 -26.53 0.48
N GLU A 192 -31.50 -26.56 1.16
CA GLU A 192 -32.57 -27.54 0.86
C GLU A 192 -33.21 -27.31 -0.52
N GLU A 193 -33.17 -26.07 -1.01
CA GLU A 193 -33.69 -25.70 -2.34
C GLU A 193 -32.59 -25.67 -3.43
N GLY A 194 -31.42 -26.23 -3.13
CA GLY A 194 -30.35 -26.44 -4.11
C GLY A 194 -29.33 -25.30 -4.22
N ILE A 195 -29.31 -24.33 -3.31
CA ILE A 195 -28.18 -23.37 -3.23
C ILE A 195 -26.91 -24.13 -2.82
N ARG A 196 -25.86 -24.04 -3.63
CA ARG A 196 -24.58 -24.72 -3.37
C ARG A 196 -23.44 -23.74 -3.58
N GLY A 197 -22.58 -23.56 -2.58
CA GLY A 197 -21.40 -22.71 -2.67
C GLY A 197 -20.19 -23.53 -3.13
N LYS A 198 -20.18 -24.04 -4.37
CA LYS A 198 -19.11 -24.93 -4.86
C LYS A 198 -18.00 -24.17 -5.61
N GLY A 199 -16.94 -24.89 -5.99
CA GLY A 199 -15.82 -24.41 -6.81
C GLY A 199 -16.20 -23.82 -8.18
N TYR A 200 -17.44 -24.04 -8.65
CA TYR A 200 -17.96 -23.50 -9.91
C TYR A 200 -18.45 -22.07 -9.73
N VAL A 201 -18.02 -21.16 -10.62
CA VAL A 201 -18.25 -19.71 -10.47
C VAL A 201 -19.73 -19.31 -10.38
N VAL A 202 -20.62 -19.98 -11.13
CA VAL A 202 -22.06 -19.69 -11.12
C VAL A 202 -22.67 -20.07 -9.76
N ASN A 203 -22.31 -21.24 -9.23
CA ASN A 203 -22.76 -21.70 -7.92
C ASN A 203 -22.26 -20.80 -6.79
N ALA A 204 -20.97 -20.44 -6.80
CA ALA A 204 -20.41 -19.54 -5.79
C ALA A 204 -21.06 -18.15 -5.80
N LEU A 205 -21.33 -17.59 -6.98
CA LEU A 205 -22.04 -16.32 -7.12
C LEU A 205 -23.49 -16.40 -6.63
N GLU A 206 -24.21 -17.44 -7.04
CA GLU A 206 -25.60 -17.68 -6.60
C GLU A 206 -25.69 -17.81 -5.07
N ALA A 207 -24.78 -18.58 -4.48
CA ALA A 207 -24.70 -18.78 -3.03
C ALA A 207 -24.38 -17.48 -2.26
N ALA A 208 -23.44 -16.68 -2.75
CA ALA A 208 -23.10 -15.40 -2.13
C ALA A 208 -24.25 -14.38 -2.22
N LEU A 209 -24.98 -14.34 -3.33
CA LEU A 209 -26.16 -13.49 -3.48
C LEU A 209 -27.34 -13.98 -2.67
N TRP A 210 -27.52 -15.30 -2.51
CA TRP A 210 -28.49 -15.86 -1.57
C TRP A 210 -28.17 -15.42 -0.14
N ALA A 211 -26.90 -15.49 0.27
CA ALA A 211 -26.48 -15.05 1.59
C ALA A 211 -26.78 -13.56 1.81
N PHE A 212 -26.51 -12.71 0.80
CA PHE A 212 -26.83 -11.27 0.85
C PHE A 212 -28.32 -10.95 0.80
N TRP A 213 -29.11 -11.74 0.09
CA TRP A 213 -30.56 -11.60 0.07
C TRP A 213 -31.22 -12.03 1.40
N SER A 214 -30.68 -13.06 2.05
CA SER A 214 -31.24 -13.67 3.27
C SER A 214 -30.63 -13.14 4.58
N ASP A 215 -29.73 -12.16 4.52
CA ASP A 215 -28.96 -11.69 5.68
C ASP A 215 -29.76 -10.86 6.70
N ASN A 216 -31.01 -10.50 6.38
CA ASN A 216 -31.87 -9.67 7.25
C ASN A 216 -31.18 -8.39 7.73
N ASP A 217 -30.52 -7.68 6.81
CA ASP A 217 -29.86 -6.40 7.05
C ASP A 217 -28.72 -6.46 8.09
N SER A 218 -28.11 -7.64 8.22
CA SER A 218 -26.98 -7.88 9.11
C SER A 218 -25.82 -8.55 8.39
N PHE A 219 -24.67 -7.88 8.35
CA PHE A 219 -23.43 -8.46 7.83
C PHE A 219 -23.10 -9.80 8.50
N GLU A 220 -23.25 -9.87 9.83
CA GLU A 220 -22.97 -11.07 10.61
C GLU A 220 -23.84 -12.24 10.18
N LYS A 221 -25.15 -12.03 10.06
CA LYS A 221 -26.08 -13.10 9.70
C LYS A 221 -25.82 -13.61 8.28
N GLY A 222 -25.57 -12.72 7.32
CA GLY A 222 -25.25 -13.15 5.96
C GLY A 222 -23.90 -13.86 5.85
N ALA A 223 -22.89 -13.42 6.60
CA ALA A 223 -21.60 -14.12 6.66
C ALA A 223 -21.76 -15.53 7.24
N LEU A 224 -22.54 -15.67 8.33
CA LEU A 224 -22.85 -16.97 8.91
C LEU A 224 -23.69 -17.83 7.95
N ASN A 225 -24.65 -17.25 7.22
CA ASN A 225 -25.41 -17.97 6.19
C ASN A 225 -24.47 -18.50 5.09
N ALA A 226 -23.54 -17.67 4.59
CA ALA A 226 -22.58 -18.05 3.56
C ALA A 226 -21.66 -19.20 4.03
N VAL A 227 -21.17 -19.16 5.27
CA VAL A 227 -20.33 -20.22 5.86
C VAL A 227 -21.15 -21.50 6.12
N ASN A 228 -22.36 -21.38 6.66
CA ASN A 228 -23.18 -22.52 7.04
C ASN A 228 -23.85 -23.24 5.85
N LEU A 229 -23.76 -22.70 4.63
CA LEU A 229 -24.09 -23.46 3.41
C LEU A 229 -23.17 -24.69 3.23
N GLY A 230 -21.99 -24.70 3.86
CA GLY A 230 -21.00 -25.74 3.63
C GLY A 230 -20.34 -25.60 2.25
N ASP A 231 -19.91 -26.72 1.68
CA ASP A 231 -19.15 -26.77 0.43
C ASP A 231 -17.84 -25.93 0.50
N ASP A 232 -17.65 -24.97 -0.41
CA ASP A 232 -16.52 -24.04 -0.51
C ASP A 232 -16.83 -22.77 0.32
N THR A 233 -16.80 -22.97 1.65
CA THR A 233 -17.28 -21.99 2.64
C THR A 233 -16.45 -20.69 2.64
N ASP A 234 -15.14 -20.79 2.48
CA ASP A 234 -14.22 -19.67 2.48
C ASP A 234 -14.42 -18.79 1.25
N THR A 235 -14.55 -19.40 0.05
CA THR A 235 -14.82 -18.63 -1.16
C THR A 235 -16.20 -17.98 -1.10
N THR A 236 -17.23 -18.71 -0.68
CA THR A 236 -18.60 -18.18 -0.63
C THR A 236 -18.70 -17.00 0.35
N ALA A 237 -18.10 -17.13 1.54
CA ALA A 237 -18.04 -16.05 2.53
C ALA A 237 -17.18 -14.87 2.05
N ALA A 238 -16.06 -15.11 1.36
CA ALA A 238 -15.21 -14.06 0.79
C ALA A 238 -15.93 -13.30 -0.33
N ILE A 239 -16.72 -13.97 -1.16
CA ILE A 239 -17.57 -13.31 -2.15
C ILE A 239 -18.63 -12.49 -1.40
N TYR A 240 -19.48 -13.10 -0.56
CA TYR A 240 -20.48 -12.36 0.24
C TYR A 240 -19.92 -11.10 0.91
N GLY A 241 -18.78 -11.24 1.60
CA GLY A 241 -18.16 -10.16 2.37
C GLY A 241 -17.73 -8.95 1.54
N GLN A 242 -17.45 -9.12 0.25
CA GLN A 242 -17.11 -8.00 -0.65
C GLN A 242 -18.31 -7.08 -0.89
N LEU A 243 -19.45 -7.64 -1.33
CA LEU A 243 -20.68 -6.87 -1.57
C LEU A 243 -21.30 -6.36 -0.27
N ALA A 244 -21.44 -7.24 0.73
CA ALA A 244 -22.00 -6.86 2.02
C ALA A 244 -21.13 -5.82 2.73
N GLY A 245 -19.80 -5.94 2.67
CA GLY A 245 -18.89 -4.95 3.23
C GLY A 245 -19.00 -3.58 2.56
N ALA A 246 -19.16 -3.55 1.23
CA ALA A 246 -19.44 -2.31 0.51
C ALA A 246 -20.80 -1.69 0.88
N TYR A 247 -21.82 -2.53 1.12
CA TYR A 247 -23.19 -2.10 1.41
C TYR A 247 -23.36 -1.59 2.85
N TYR A 248 -22.92 -2.36 3.84
CA TYR A 248 -23.07 -2.00 5.24
C TYR A 248 -22.04 -0.98 5.71
N GLY A 249 -20.86 -0.97 5.08
CA GLY A 249 -19.72 -0.17 5.48
C GLY A 249 -18.96 -0.75 6.67
N PHE A 250 -17.70 -0.33 6.81
CA PHE A 250 -16.75 -0.89 7.78
C PHE A 250 -17.22 -0.76 9.23
N GLN A 251 -17.92 0.33 9.59
CA GLN A 251 -18.38 0.60 10.95
C GLN A 251 -19.51 -0.33 11.42
N LYS A 252 -20.21 -0.99 10.49
CA LYS A 252 -21.28 -1.94 10.81
C LYS A 252 -20.79 -3.40 10.89
N LEU A 253 -19.50 -3.64 10.68
CA LEU A 253 -18.93 -4.98 10.83
C LEU A 253 -18.78 -5.35 12.32
N PRO A 254 -18.98 -6.62 12.71
CA PRO A 254 -18.80 -7.04 14.10
C PRO A 254 -17.37 -6.78 14.58
N THR A 255 -17.22 -5.94 15.62
CA THR A 255 -15.91 -5.50 16.13
C THR A 255 -15.02 -6.68 16.53
N LYS A 256 -15.59 -7.70 17.17
CA LYS A 256 -14.87 -8.92 17.54
C LYS A 256 -14.24 -9.61 16.34
N TRP A 257 -14.93 -9.64 15.20
CA TRP A 257 -14.39 -10.26 13.98
C TRP A 257 -13.31 -9.37 13.38
N VAL A 258 -13.58 -8.08 13.24
CA VAL A 258 -12.62 -7.10 12.70
C VAL A 258 -11.30 -7.13 13.47
N ASP A 259 -11.33 -7.18 14.80
CA ASP A 259 -10.13 -7.20 15.64
C ASP A 259 -9.38 -8.54 15.59
N SER A 260 -10.05 -9.60 15.14
CA SER A 260 -9.44 -10.94 14.97
C SER A 260 -8.82 -11.13 13.59
N VAL A 261 -9.09 -10.25 12.62
CA VAL A 261 -8.55 -10.37 11.26
C VAL A 261 -7.04 -10.07 11.25
N TYR A 262 -6.26 -11.03 10.78
CA TYR A 262 -4.82 -10.87 10.56
C TYR A 262 -4.52 -9.66 9.68
N ALA A 263 -3.50 -8.87 10.06
CA ALA A 263 -3.07 -7.67 9.34
C ALA A 263 -4.17 -6.62 9.08
N LYS A 264 -5.16 -6.50 9.97
CA LYS A 264 -6.23 -5.47 9.94
C LYS A 264 -5.74 -4.08 9.53
N ASN A 265 -4.71 -3.56 10.21
CA ASN A 265 -4.20 -2.20 9.94
C ASN A 265 -3.66 -2.07 8.51
N PHE A 266 -3.00 -3.12 8.00
CA PHE A 266 -2.51 -3.14 6.62
C PHE A 266 -3.67 -3.17 5.61
N LEU A 267 -4.72 -3.98 5.86
CA LEU A 267 -5.92 -4.01 5.04
C LEU A 267 -6.62 -2.65 4.99
N GLN A 268 -6.70 -1.93 6.12
CA GLN A 268 -7.23 -0.57 6.18
C GLN A 268 -6.36 0.44 5.41
N CYS A 269 -5.04 0.32 5.50
CA CYS A 269 -4.16 1.17 4.69
C CYS A 269 -4.38 0.92 3.20
N ILE A 270 -4.42 -0.34 2.76
CA ILE A 270 -4.63 -0.70 1.36
C ILE A 270 -6.00 -0.21 0.86
N SER A 271 -7.06 -0.30 1.66
CA SER A 271 -8.38 0.20 1.25
C SER A 271 -8.38 1.72 1.06
N HIS A 272 -7.73 2.49 1.93
CA HIS A 272 -7.57 3.94 1.75
C HIS A 272 -6.78 4.28 0.48
N TRP A 273 -5.70 3.54 0.20
CA TRP A 273 -4.89 3.75 -1.00
C TRP A 273 -5.64 3.45 -2.30
N ILE A 274 -6.41 2.35 -2.35
CA ILE A 274 -7.26 2.03 -3.51
C ILE A 274 -8.20 3.20 -3.82
N ILE A 275 -8.90 3.72 -2.81
CA ILE A 275 -9.86 4.81 -3.00
C ILE A 275 -9.17 6.10 -3.42
N TYR A 276 -8.01 6.40 -2.83
CA TYR A 276 -7.22 7.57 -3.18
C TYR A 276 -6.72 7.53 -4.63
N GLU A 277 -6.00 6.47 -5.02
CA GLU A 277 -5.44 6.34 -6.37
C GLU A 277 -6.54 6.25 -7.43
N GLY A 278 -7.65 5.55 -7.14
CA GLY A 278 -8.82 5.53 -8.02
C GLY A 278 -9.44 6.91 -8.24
N ALA A 279 -9.44 7.77 -7.22
CA ALA A 279 -9.89 9.16 -7.35
C ALA A 279 -8.92 9.99 -8.21
N GLN A 280 -7.61 9.78 -8.09
CA GLN A 280 -6.61 10.46 -8.93
C GLN A 280 -6.70 10.02 -10.38
N TRP A 281 -6.81 8.71 -10.63
CA TRP A 281 -7.01 8.15 -11.96
C TRP A 281 -8.22 8.80 -12.65
N PHE A 282 -9.37 8.88 -11.97
CA PHE A 282 -10.58 9.48 -12.53
C PHE A 282 -10.43 10.98 -12.86
N LYS A 283 -9.74 11.76 -12.00
CA LYS A 283 -9.45 13.17 -12.26
C LYS A 283 -8.55 13.37 -13.47
N ASN A 284 -7.55 12.50 -13.65
CA ASN A 284 -6.62 12.56 -14.77
C ASN A 284 -7.34 12.27 -16.11
N GLN A 285 -8.28 11.33 -16.14
CA GLN A 285 -9.08 11.06 -17.35
C GLN A 285 -9.92 12.28 -17.81
N LYS A 286 -10.46 13.05 -16.85
CA LYS A 286 -11.20 14.29 -17.16
C LYS A 286 -10.30 15.40 -17.70
N SER A 287 -9.08 15.51 -17.17
CA SER A 287 -8.11 16.53 -17.58
C SER A 287 -7.55 16.25 -18.99
N SER A 288 -7.47 14.98 -19.37
CA SER A 288 -7.07 14.55 -20.73
C SER A 288 -8.21 14.62 -21.77
N GLY A 289 -9.41 15.11 -21.40
CA GLY A 289 -10.56 15.23 -22.30
C GLY A 289 -11.24 13.92 -22.68
N VAL A 290 -10.96 12.81 -21.98
CA VAL A 290 -11.40 11.45 -22.36
C VAL A 290 -12.80 11.10 -21.81
N VAL A 291 -13.37 11.90 -20.90
CA VAL A 291 -14.69 11.62 -20.30
C VAL A 291 -15.67 12.77 -20.47
N LYS A 292 -16.77 12.53 -21.20
CA LYS A 292 -17.96 13.41 -21.18
C LYS A 292 -18.65 13.30 -19.80
N PRO A 293 -19.08 14.41 -19.18
CA PRO A 293 -19.78 14.34 -17.90
C PRO A 293 -21.12 13.61 -18.08
N THR A 294 -21.32 12.50 -17.38
CA THR A 294 -22.66 12.07 -17.01
C THR A 294 -23.15 13.00 -15.91
N ASN A 295 -24.21 13.77 -16.21
CA ASN A 295 -24.86 14.67 -15.27
C ASN A 295 -25.45 13.86 -14.11
N TYR A 296 -24.74 13.84 -12.97
CA TYR A 296 -25.33 13.48 -11.68
C TYR A 296 -26.16 14.65 -11.17
N SER A 297 -27.37 14.79 -11.72
CA SER A 297 -28.39 15.69 -11.21
C SER A 297 -29.74 15.03 -11.42
N ASN A 298 -30.11 14.12 -10.51
CA ASN A 298 -31.49 13.73 -10.21
C ASN A 298 -31.50 12.78 -9.00
N VAL A 299 -31.09 13.27 -7.82
CA VAL A 299 -31.59 12.71 -6.57
C VAL A 299 -32.83 13.53 -6.22
N LYS A 300 -34.01 12.96 -6.50
CA LYS A 300 -35.27 13.50 -6.01
C LYS A 300 -35.28 13.35 -4.49
N SER A 301 -35.17 14.46 -3.78
CA SER A 301 -35.47 14.53 -2.35
C SER A 301 -36.96 14.22 -2.14
N ALA A 302 -37.26 13.03 -1.61
CA ALA A 302 -38.56 12.74 -1.03
C ALA A 302 -38.45 12.86 0.49
N THR A 303 -38.98 13.94 1.05
CA THR A 303 -39.63 13.99 2.38
C THR A 303 -40.21 15.38 2.67
N THR A 304 -41.53 15.51 2.48
CA THR A 304 -42.49 16.32 3.26
C THR A 304 -42.35 15.98 4.76
N ALA A 305 -42.49 16.82 5.79
CA ALA A 305 -42.97 18.20 6.07
C ALA A 305 -42.62 18.52 7.57
N PRO A 306 -43.07 19.60 8.27
CA PRO A 306 -43.52 20.94 7.88
C PRO A 306 -42.77 22.11 8.59
N ASN A 307 -42.98 23.32 8.09
CA ASN A 307 -42.56 24.64 8.61
C ASN A 307 -42.91 24.91 10.08
N ILE A 308 -41.94 25.38 10.89
CA ILE A 308 -42.17 26.34 12.00
C ILE A 308 -40.93 27.26 12.17
N ILE A 309 -41.15 28.53 11.84
CA ILE A 309 -40.62 29.79 12.41
C ILE A 309 -39.20 30.27 12.05
N SER A 310 -39.24 31.55 11.73
CA SER A 310 -38.35 32.55 11.16
C SER A 310 -37.26 33.13 12.07
N ASN A 311 -36.37 33.88 11.42
CA ASN A 311 -35.44 34.93 11.89
C ASN A 311 -34.02 34.40 12.17
N SER A 312 -32.95 34.92 11.57
CA SER A 312 -32.70 36.28 11.08
C SER A 312 -31.56 36.28 10.06
N ILE A 313 -31.76 37.02 8.97
CA ILE A 313 -30.73 37.43 8.02
C ILE A 313 -30.24 38.81 8.47
N GLN A 314 -28.93 38.98 8.64
CA GLN A 314 -28.29 40.27 8.38
C GLN A 314 -27.25 40.10 7.28
N LYS A 315 -27.54 40.77 6.17
CA LYS A 315 -26.70 41.00 5.00
C LYS A 315 -25.60 42.01 5.34
N VAL A 316 -24.40 41.82 4.79
CA VAL A 316 -23.62 42.89 4.15
C VAL A 316 -22.86 42.28 2.94
N GLU A 317 -23.13 42.79 1.75
CA GLU A 317 -22.41 42.58 0.47
C GLU A 317 -21.40 43.75 0.21
N PRO A 318 -20.77 43.92 -0.97
CA PRO A 318 -19.70 43.13 -1.61
C PRO A 318 -18.51 44.02 -2.07
N ASN A 319 -17.55 43.43 -2.80
CA ASN A 319 -16.43 44.00 -3.63
C ASN A 319 -15.02 43.83 -3.01
N SER A 320 -13.94 43.49 -3.73
CA SER A 320 -13.71 43.16 -5.15
C SER A 320 -12.27 42.59 -5.31
N HIS A 321 -12.09 41.67 -6.26
CA HIS A 321 -10.88 41.44 -7.10
C HIS A 321 -9.47 41.25 -6.49
N LYS A 322 -8.90 40.02 -6.55
CA LYS A 322 -7.85 39.55 -7.51
C LYS A 322 -7.19 38.22 -7.07
N ARG A 323 -6.79 37.43 -8.06
CA ARG A 323 -6.12 36.10 -8.04
C ARG A 323 -4.76 36.07 -7.31
N SER A 324 -4.44 34.92 -6.68
CA SER A 324 -3.22 34.14 -6.98
C SER A 324 -3.31 32.72 -6.40
N ASP A 325 -3.04 31.72 -7.25
CA ASP A 325 -3.00 30.28 -6.98
C ASP A 325 -1.80 29.84 -6.11
N THR A 326 -1.82 28.55 -5.77
CA THR A 326 -0.72 27.63 -5.39
C THR A 326 -0.16 27.66 -3.96
N VAL A 327 -0.54 26.67 -3.14
CA VAL A 327 0.36 25.73 -2.40
C VAL A 327 -0.47 24.51 -1.95
N TYR A 328 -0.29 23.33 -2.56
CA TYR A 328 -0.49 22.00 -1.93
C TYR A 328 -0.01 20.92 -2.91
N SER A 329 1.31 20.70 -2.98
CA SER A 329 1.92 19.57 -3.67
C SER A 329 3.33 19.33 -3.15
N SER A 330 3.53 18.32 -2.30
CA SER A 330 4.83 17.63 -2.12
C SER A 330 4.80 16.35 -1.24
N VAL A 331 3.67 15.92 -0.66
CA VAL A 331 3.65 14.80 0.31
C VAL A 331 3.41 13.39 -0.32
N TYR A 332 3.36 13.24 -1.64
CA TYR A 332 2.82 12.01 -2.28
C TYR A 332 3.80 11.04 -2.97
N THR A 333 5.11 11.05 -2.67
CA THR A 333 6.08 10.25 -3.46
C THR A 333 6.93 9.22 -2.69
N SER A 334 6.57 8.75 -1.50
CA SER A 334 7.41 7.76 -0.77
C SER A 334 6.76 6.43 -0.35
N LEU A 335 5.66 6.00 -0.99
CA LEU A 335 4.91 4.80 -0.56
C LEU A 335 4.98 3.59 -1.52
N VAL A 336 5.91 3.56 -2.48
CA VAL A 336 5.96 2.50 -3.51
C VAL A 336 6.91 1.32 -3.17
N THR A 337 7.57 1.25 -2.01
CA THR A 337 8.49 0.13 -1.69
C THR A 337 8.26 -0.50 -0.31
N MET A 338 7.20 -1.31 -0.19
CA MET A 338 7.08 -2.31 0.90
C MET A 338 6.72 -3.67 0.30
N ASP A 339 7.69 -4.60 0.33
CA ASP A 339 7.55 -5.97 -0.15
C ASP A 339 8.25 -7.00 0.78
N ARG A 340 7.66 -8.22 0.82
CA ARG A 340 7.82 -9.36 1.76
C ARG A 340 9.17 -9.56 2.46
N LYS A 341 9.10 -9.93 3.75
CA LYS A 341 9.69 -11.16 4.35
C LYS A 341 9.51 -11.13 5.88
N ALA A 342 8.31 -11.45 6.37
CA ALA A 342 7.93 -11.01 7.71
C ALA A 342 7.02 -11.98 8.49
N ILE A 343 7.09 -13.32 8.37
CA ILE A 343 6.38 -14.21 9.34
C ILE A 343 7.08 -15.57 9.50
N ASP A 344 7.28 -16.03 10.74
CA ASP A 344 7.77 -17.38 11.09
C ASP A 344 6.70 -18.33 11.65
N SER A 345 7.10 -19.56 11.97
CA SER A 345 6.24 -20.72 12.28
C SER A 345 5.42 -20.63 13.57
N ASN A 346 5.60 -19.57 14.38
CA ASN A 346 4.73 -19.26 15.52
C ASN A 346 3.84 -18.04 15.28
N GLY A 347 3.73 -17.56 14.03
CA GLY A 347 2.91 -16.40 13.67
C GLY A 347 3.50 -15.06 14.09
N ARG A 348 4.81 -15.00 14.40
CA ARG A 348 5.52 -13.74 14.69
C ARG A 348 6.13 -13.18 13.42
N ILE A 349 6.15 -11.86 13.31
CA ILE A 349 6.90 -11.19 12.26
C ILE A 349 8.39 -11.29 12.55
N GLY A 350 9.04 -12.29 11.93
CA GLY A 350 10.50 -12.41 11.82
C GLY A 350 11.06 -13.78 12.19
N SER A 351 11.54 -14.54 11.19
CA SER A 351 12.77 -15.35 11.28
C SER A 351 13.16 -15.90 9.89
N PHE A 352 13.95 -15.17 9.12
CA PHE A 352 14.95 -15.72 8.20
C PHE A 352 15.99 -14.62 8.02
N TYR A 353 16.94 -14.60 8.95
CA TYR A 353 18.13 -13.78 8.90
C TYR A 353 19.14 -14.51 8.01
N ASP A 354 19.13 -14.22 6.73
CA ASP A 354 20.34 -14.27 5.91
C ASP A 354 20.64 -12.81 5.54
N GLY A 355 21.89 -12.39 5.69
CA GLY A 355 22.33 -10.99 5.59
C GLY A 355 22.14 -10.31 4.22
N GLN A 356 21.24 -10.78 3.35
CA GLN A 356 20.74 -10.02 2.20
C GLN A 356 19.64 -9.01 2.58
N GLN A 357 18.81 -9.30 3.59
CA GLN A 357 17.73 -8.40 3.99
C GLN A 357 18.28 -7.12 4.66
N ASP A 358 19.36 -7.24 5.43
CA ASP A 358 20.09 -6.10 6.01
C ASP A 358 20.70 -5.21 4.92
N ARG A 359 21.14 -5.78 3.78
CA ARG A 359 21.76 -5.02 2.68
C ARG A 359 20.74 -4.23 1.85
N ILE A 360 19.55 -4.78 1.62
CA ILE A 360 18.46 -4.07 0.95
C ILE A 360 17.88 -2.98 1.85
N GLU A 361 17.70 -3.26 3.14
CA GLU A 361 17.24 -2.26 4.10
C GLU A 361 18.28 -1.16 4.31
N LEU A 362 19.56 -1.52 4.35
CA LEU A 362 20.68 -0.60 4.32
C LEU A 362 20.67 0.27 3.06
N TYR A 363 20.55 -0.34 1.87
CA TYR A 363 20.47 0.39 0.60
C TYR A 363 19.27 1.35 0.57
N ASN A 364 18.11 0.91 1.06
CA ASN A 364 16.91 1.74 1.17
C ASN A 364 17.10 2.89 2.18
N ASN A 365 17.75 2.64 3.31
CA ASN A 365 18.07 3.67 4.29
C ASN A 365 19.08 4.69 3.75
N ILE A 366 20.12 4.23 3.05
CA ILE A 366 21.09 5.10 2.35
C ILE A 366 20.39 5.91 1.25
N THR A 367 19.49 5.30 0.48
CA THR A 367 18.71 5.97 -0.56
C THR A 367 17.77 7.02 0.05
N ARG A 368 17.13 6.73 1.20
CA ARG A 368 16.33 7.71 1.94
C ARG A 368 17.17 8.86 2.51
N LEU A 369 18.38 8.58 2.99
CA LEU A 369 19.34 9.62 3.36
C LEU A 369 19.69 10.49 2.15
N LYS A 370 19.97 9.89 0.98
CA LYS A 370 20.17 10.64 -0.29
C LYS A 370 18.95 11.51 -0.66
N LEU A 371 17.73 11.03 -0.42
CA LEU A 371 16.49 11.79 -0.68
C LEU A 371 16.27 12.93 0.33
N LEU A 372 16.69 12.76 1.59
CA LEU A 372 16.71 13.84 2.58
C LEU A 372 17.62 15.00 2.14
N ASN A 373 18.73 14.68 1.45
CA ASN A 373 19.60 15.68 0.83
C ASN A 373 18.94 16.40 -0.35
N ALA A 374 18.00 15.75 -1.06
CA ALA A 374 17.48 16.22 -2.36
C ALA A 374 16.13 16.97 -2.29
N THR A 375 15.42 16.89 -1.17
CA THR A 375 14.03 17.38 -1.04
C THR A 375 13.88 18.71 -0.29
N THR A 376 14.98 19.34 0.12
CA THR A 376 14.97 20.62 0.86
C THR A 376 16.06 21.56 0.33
N SER A 377 15.79 22.87 0.33
CA SER A 377 16.78 23.90 -0.02
C SER A 377 17.88 24.07 1.04
N ASP A 378 17.69 23.46 2.21
CA ASP A 378 18.62 23.40 3.35
C ASP A 378 18.64 21.97 3.91
N PRO A 379 19.51 21.10 3.39
CA PRO A 379 19.49 19.68 3.73
C PRO A 379 20.00 19.45 5.15
N LYS A 380 19.20 18.75 5.98
CA LYS A 380 19.56 18.42 7.37
C LYS A 380 20.65 17.36 7.51
N PHE A 381 20.94 16.64 6.43
CA PHE A 381 22.04 15.70 6.32
C PHE A 381 22.58 15.72 4.90
N VAL A 382 23.86 15.40 4.72
CA VAL A 382 24.49 15.14 3.42
C VAL A 382 25.44 13.96 3.56
N LEU A 383 25.34 13.00 2.64
CA LEU A 383 26.27 11.87 2.59
C LEU A 383 27.59 12.32 1.97
N ASP A 384 28.71 12.04 2.65
CA ASP A 384 30.03 12.47 2.17
C ASP A 384 30.60 11.51 1.12
N GLN A 385 30.39 10.21 1.32
CA GLN A 385 30.76 9.16 0.38
C GLN A 385 29.74 8.04 0.40
N SER A 386 29.49 7.42 -0.75
CA SER A 386 28.75 6.16 -0.79
C SER A 386 29.57 5.10 -0.08
N PRO A 387 29.00 4.30 0.85
CA PRO A 387 29.72 3.18 1.45
C PRO A 387 30.03 2.06 0.46
N PHE A 388 29.48 2.13 -0.77
CA PHE A 388 29.76 1.25 -1.90
C PHE A 388 30.72 1.95 -2.85
N LYS A 389 31.87 1.31 -3.17
CA LYS A 389 33.00 1.97 -3.84
C LYS A 389 32.92 1.99 -5.36
N ASP A 390 32.11 1.18 -6.03
CA ASP A 390 31.85 1.23 -7.47
C ASP A 390 30.57 0.44 -7.82
N ASP A 391 29.85 0.84 -8.88
CA ASP A 391 28.61 0.20 -9.36
C ASP A 391 28.83 -1.25 -9.85
N SER A 392 30.08 -1.71 -10.02
CA SER A 392 30.42 -3.09 -10.40
C SER A 392 30.47 -4.08 -9.23
N ASP A 393 30.47 -3.61 -7.98
CA ASP A 393 30.38 -4.48 -6.79
C ASP A 393 28.94 -4.86 -6.44
N GLU A 394 27.93 -4.34 -7.17
CA GLU A 394 26.53 -4.74 -7.02
C GLU A 394 26.31 -6.24 -7.34
N GLN A 395 27.18 -6.86 -8.15
CA GLN A 395 27.09 -8.27 -8.56
C GLN A 395 28.10 -9.19 -7.86
N ASN A 396 29.06 -8.66 -7.10
CA ASN A 396 30.11 -9.44 -6.42
C ASN A 396 30.02 -9.32 -4.89
N ILE A 397 28.79 -9.35 -4.36
CA ILE A 397 28.54 -9.73 -2.97
C ILE A 397 28.68 -11.24 -2.88
N ASP A 398 29.91 -11.71 -3.07
CA ASP A 398 30.24 -13.11 -3.12
C ASP A 398 30.22 -13.69 -1.70
N ALA A 399 29.76 -14.94 -1.61
CA ALA A 399 29.54 -15.71 -0.40
C ALA A 399 30.85 -16.13 0.30
N SER A 400 31.71 -15.17 0.65
CA SER A 400 32.91 -15.40 1.45
C SER A 400 32.70 -14.87 2.87
N GLY A 401 32.67 -15.80 3.84
CA GLY A 401 32.34 -15.56 5.24
C GLY A 401 33.35 -14.72 6.01
N GLY A 402 33.35 -13.39 5.81
CA GLY A 402 34.01 -12.41 6.66
C GLY A 402 33.07 -11.25 7.00
N SER A 403 32.62 -11.17 8.26
CA SER A 403 31.74 -10.10 8.76
C SER A 403 32.46 -8.74 8.80
N LYS A 404 32.22 -7.87 7.81
CA LYS A 404 32.65 -6.45 7.87
C LYS A 404 31.51 -5.59 8.40
N GLU A 405 31.77 -4.85 9.49
CA GLU A 405 30.89 -3.77 9.95
C GLU A 405 30.81 -2.69 8.86
N ILE A 406 29.59 -2.24 8.55
CA ILE A 406 29.36 -1.23 7.52
C ILE A 406 29.33 0.14 8.19
N SER A 407 30.12 1.08 7.68
CA SER A 407 30.19 2.44 8.18
C SER A 407 29.64 3.43 7.17
N ILE A 408 28.73 4.30 7.62
CA ILE A 408 28.13 5.36 6.82
C ILE A 408 28.60 6.69 7.38
N ILE A 409 29.20 7.52 6.53
CA ILE A 409 29.73 8.82 6.92
C ILE A 409 28.99 9.92 6.18
N GLY A 410 28.53 10.93 6.91
CA GLY A 410 27.90 12.11 6.34
C GLY A 410 27.88 13.27 7.31
N ARG A 411 27.57 14.46 6.79
CA ARG A 411 27.45 15.71 7.53
C ARG A 411 26.01 15.97 7.95
N ILE A 412 25.80 16.32 9.22
CA ILE A 412 24.54 16.87 9.72
C ILE A 412 24.59 18.40 9.78
N PHE A 413 23.41 19.01 9.69
CA PHE A 413 23.22 20.47 9.74
C PHE A 413 22.17 20.77 10.83
N PRO A 414 22.59 21.06 12.08
CA PRO A 414 21.69 21.33 13.20
C PRO A 414 20.90 22.62 13.01
N ASP A 415 19.71 22.71 13.63
CA ASP A 415 18.85 23.90 13.55
C ASP A 415 19.17 24.95 14.62
N SER A 416 19.89 24.56 15.67
CA SER A 416 20.24 25.42 16.80
C SER A 416 21.11 26.62 16.39
N ASP A 417 20.74 27.80 16.87
CA ASP A 417 21.42 29.08 16.58
C ASP A 417 22.93 29.06 16.84
N ILE A 418 23.41 28.21 17.75
CA ILE A 418 24.82 28.13 18.14
C ILE A 418 25.62 27.07 17.37
N PHE A 419 24.94 26.09 16.75
CA PHE A 419 25.58 25.01 16.01
C PHE A 419 25.38 25.12 14.49
N ARG A 420 24.32 25.80 14.04
CA ARG A 420 23.91 25.93 12.63
C ARG A 420 24.94 26.56 11.70
N GLU A 421 25.89 27.31 12.24
CA GLU A 421 26.94 28.01 11.47
C GLU A 421 28.03 27.05 10.95
N GLY A 422 27.92 25.75 11.25
CA GLY A 422 28.83 24.73 10.74
C GLY A 422 28.15 23.39 10.47
N ALA A 423 28.79 22.58 9.66
CA ALA A 423 28.41 21.21 9.36
C ALA A 423 29.29 20.22 10.14
N TYR A 424 28.68 19.13 10.64
CA TYR A 424 29.37 18.16 11.50
C TYR A 424 29.31 16.79 10.88
N GLN A 425 30.48 16.22 10.60
CA GLN A 425 30.60 14.88 10.08
C GLN A 425 30.36 13.86 11.20
N ILE A 426 29.42 12.95 10.96
CA ILE A 426 29.12 11.81 11.83
C ILE A 426 29.35 10.50 11.08
N GLU A 427 29.74 9.50 11.84
CA GLU A 427 29.87 8.11 11.43
C GLU A 427 28.77 7.30 12.10
N MET A 428 27.94 6.64 11.30
CA MET A 428 26.98 5.62 11.76
C MET A 428 27.53 4.25 11.39
N ARG A 429 28.04 3.52 12.39
CA ARG A 429 28.50 2.14 12.25
C ARG A 429 27.37 1.18 12.52
N LEU A 430 27.03 0.39 11.52
CA LEU A 430 26.00 -0.62 11.62
C LEU A 430 26.58 -1.84 12.30
N THR A 431 25.92 -2.25 13.38
CA THR A 431 26.26 -3.50 14.05
C THR A 431 25.92 -4.68 13.14
N GLN A 432 26.52 -5.85 13.42
CA GLN A 432 26.25 -7.07 12.66
C GLN A 432 24.78 -7.52 12.70
N ASN A 433 24.00 -7.04 13.67
CA ASN A 433 22.58 -7.36 13.86
C ASN A 433 21.67 -6.17 13.54
N PHE A 434 22.17 -5.09 12.92
CA PHE A 434 21.31 -4.00 12.46
C PHE A 434 20.33 -4.55 11.40
N PRO A 435 19.02 -4.23 11.45
CA PRO A 435 18.36 -3.17 12.23
C PRO A 435 17.81 -3.60 13.60
N PHE A 436 18.01 -4.85 14.02
CA PHE A 436 17.55 -5.32 15.32
C PHE A 436 18.35 -4.71 16.47
N ASP A 437 19.63 -4.49 16.23
CA ASP A 437 20.50 -3.73 17.11
C ASP A 437 20.72 -2.31 16.55
N PRO A 438 20.68 -1.27 17.40
CA PRO A 438 20.88 0.10 16.96
C PRO A 438 22.28 0.30 16.37
N PRO A 439 22.46 1.23 15.42
CA PRO A 439 23.78 1.60 14.96
C PRO A 439 24.52 2.36 16.05
N LYS A 440 25.85 2.27 16.04
CA LYS A 440 26.71 3.13 16.86
C LYS A 440 26.95 4.44 16.12
N VAL A 441 26.82 5.56 16.81
CA VAL A 441 27.03 6.89 16.24
C VAL A 441 28.24 7.53 16.88
N ARG A 442 29.12 8.10 16.06
CA ARG A 442 30.30 8.85 16.50
C ARG A 442 30.43 10.14 15.69
N PHE A 443 30.75 11.23 16.35
CA PHE A 443 31.15 12.48 15.71
C PHE A 443 32.60 12.37 15.25
N LEU A 444 32.82 12.57 13.96
CA LEU A 444 34.16 12.69 13.38
C LEU A 444 34.64 14.14 13.45
N THR A 445 33.72 15.09 13.30
CA THR A 445 33.98 16.50 13.58
C THR A 445 33.92 16.75 15.08
N PRO A 446 35.01 17.23 15.73
CA PRO A 446 34.99 17.55 17.15
C PRO A 446 33.92 18.59 17.49
N ILE A 447 33.05 18.27 18.44
CA ILE A 447 31.96 19.13 18.90
C ILE A 447 31.99 19.28 20.42
N TYR A 448 31.80 20.51 20.90
CA TYR A 448 31.68 20.78 22.34
C TYR A 448 30.21 20.66 22.74
N HIS A 449 29.80 19.52 23.27
CA HIS A 449 28.39 19.24 23.55
C HIS A 449 28.19 18.34 24.79
N PRO A 450 27.18 18.56 25.65
CA PRO A 450 26.94 17.76 26.87
C PRO A 450 26.81 16.25 26.62
N ASN A 451 26.21 15.84 25.50
CA ASN A 451 25.96 14.43 25.15
C ASN A 451 26.94 13.84 24.12
N VAL A 452 28.05 14.53 23.82
CA VAL A 452 29.10 14.00 22.94
C VAL A 452 30.42 13.97 23.70
N GLY A 453 31.06 12.80 23.76
CA GLY A 453 32.36 12.63 24.41
C GLY A 453 33.48 13.39 23.71
N GLU A 454 34.63 13.56 24.36
CA GLU A 454 35.80 14.21 23.75
C GLU A 454 36.34 13.42 22.55
N ASP A 455 36.18 12.11 22.57
CA ASP A 455 36.52 11.24 21.46
C ASP A 455 35.43 11.25 20.37
N GLY A 456 34.30 11.93 20.59
CA GLY A 456 33.19 11.99 19.65
C GLY A 456 32.13 10.90 19.86
N GLU A 457 32.23 10.05 20.88
CA GLU A 457 31.17 9.08 21.19
C GLU A 457 29.84 9.80 21.47
N PHE A 458 28.75 9.32 20.89
CA PHE A 458 27.41 9.85 21.13
C PHE A 458 26.54 8.78 21.82
N CYS A 459 26.13 9.07 23.05
CA CYS A 459 25.25 8.19 23.82
C CYS A 459 23.84 8.76 23.84
N HIS A 460 22.89 7.99 23.31
CA HIS A 460 21.48 8.36 23.28
C HIS A 460 20.62 7.18 23.73
N GLU A 461 19.68 7.44 24.65
CA GLU A 461 18.70 6.44 25.13
C GLU A 461 17.89 5.73 24.04
N LEU A 462 17.69 6.35 22.86
CA LEU A 462 16.99 5.75 21.72
C LEU A 462 17.88 4.74 20.98
N LEU A 463 19.20 4.84 21.12
CA LEU A 463 20.20 3.91 20.60
C LEU A 463 20.59 2.86 21.66
N LEU A 464 19.89 2.80 22.80
CA LEU A 464 20.02 1.71 23.76
C LEU A 464 19.02 0.60 23.41
N LYS A 465 19.56 -0.57 23.07
CA LYS A 465 18.82 -1.78 22.71
C LYS A 465 17.74 -2.15 23.75
N GLU A 466 18.05 -1.96 25.02
CA GLU A 466 17.23 -2.44 26.15
C GLU A 466 16.11 -1.47 26.55
N ALA A 467 16.13 -0.21 26.10
CA ALA A 467 15.22 0.82 26.59
C ALA A 467 14.16 1.26 25.57
N LYS A 468 14.52 1.52 24.30
CA LYS A 468 13.60 2.18 23.33
C LYS A 468 13.86 1.89 21.84
N TRP A 469 14.91 1.17 21.47
CA TRP A 469 15.18 0.84 20.05
C TRP A 469 14.16 -0.17 19.51
N THR A 470 13.71 0.04 18.28
CA THR A 470 12.86 -0.92 17.56
C THR A 470 13.33 -1.02 16.13
N ASN A 471 13.30 -2.21 15.53
CA ASN A 471 13.67 -2.46 14.13
C ASN A 471 12.76 -1.78 13.08
N ARG A 472 11.79 -0.95 13.49
CA ARG A 472 11.02 -0.05 12.61
C ARG A 472 11.69 1.31 12.41
N ARG A 473 12.70 1.66 13.22
CA ARG A 473 13.43 2.94 13.14
C ARG A 473 14.49 2.85 12.05
N THR A 474 14.58 3.91 11.26
CA THR A 474 15.47 4.03 10.10
C THR A 474 16.73 4.83 10.45
N LEU A 475 17.76 4.80 9.59
CA LEU A 475 18.91 5.70 9.75
C LEU A 475 18.53 7.18 9.65
N VAL A 476 17.45 7.48 8.94
CA VAL A 476 16.85 8.83 8.93
C VAL A 476 16.35 9.22 10.32
N ASP A 477 15.70 8.30 11.04
CA ASP A 477 15.24 8.56 12.40
C ASP A 477 16.41 8.74 13.37
N VAL A 478 17.52 8.01 13.14
CA VAL A 478 18.77 8.19 13.89
C VAL A 478 19.35 9.58 13.66
N VAL A 479 19.49 10.01 12.40
CA VAL A 479 19.98 11.34 12.06
C VAL A 479 19.11 12.44 12.66
N LYS A 480 17.78 12.32 12.56
CA LYS A 480 16.84 13.26 13.20
C LYS A 480 17.02 13.32 14.71
N ALA A 481 17.21 12.17 15.36
CA ALA A 481 17.43 12.10 16.80
C ALA A 481 18.76 12.75 17.20
N VAL A 482 19.83 12.53 16.43
CA VAL A 482 21.12 13.19 16.65
C VAL A 482 20.97 14.71 16.55
N ILE A 483 20.35 15.23 15.49
CA ILE A 483 20.12 16.67 15.31
C ILE A 483 19.29 17.24 16.46
N GLN A 484 18.18 16.58 16.80
CA GLN A 484 17.33 16.98 17.91
C GLN A 484 18.11 17.06 19.23
N TYR A 485 19.05 16.15 19.48
CA TYR A 485 19.85 16.15 20.69
C TYR A 485 20.95 17.20 20.71
N ILE A 486 21.51 17.55 19.55
CA ILE A 486 22.43 18.69 19.43
C ILE A 486 21.68 20.00 19.69
N ASP A 487 20.45 20.10 19.20
CA ASP A 487 19.63 21.28 19.41
C ASP A 487 19.06 21.38 20.83
N HIS A 488 18.80 20.23 21.47
CA HIS A 488 18.22 20.11 22.80
C HIS A 488 18.97 19.06 23.66
N PRO A 489 20.06 19.46 24.33
CA PRO A 489 20.89 18.54 25.11
C PRO A 489 20.12 17.86 26.25
N ASN A 490 20.35 16.56 26.45
CA ASN A 490 19.83 15.80 27.58
C ASN A 490 20.80 15.83 28.76
N LEU A 491 20.49 16.66 29.75
CA LEU A 491 21.36 16.91 30.89
C LEU A 491 21.28 15.85 32.00
N ASN A 492 20.37 14.87 31.90
CA ASN A 492 20.23 13.81 32.90
C ASN A 492 21.34 12.75 32.79
N VAL A 493 21.91 12.58 31.59
CA VAL A 493 22.96 11.60 31.28
C VAL A 493 24.02 12.22 30.36
N PRO A 494 24.75 13.26 30.82
CA PRO A 494 25.77 13.89 30.00
C PRO A 494 27.02 13.01 29.91
N LEU A 495 27.61 12.91 28.72
CA LEU A 495 28.95 12.33 28.54
C LEU A 495 30.04 13.31 28.97
N ARG A 496 29.76 14.62 28.86
CA ARG A 496 30.65 15.70 29.24
C ARG A 496 30.04 16.54 30.35
N ALA A 497 30.45 16.25 31.58
CA ALA A 497 29.96 16.94 32.77
C ALA A 497 30.35 18.42 32.80
N ASP A 498 31.51 18.78 32.25
CA ASP A 498 31.99 20.16 32.09
C ASP A 498 31.05 20.96 31.18
N ALA A 499 30.75 20.43 29.98
CA ALA A 499 29.87 21.06 29.01
C ALA A 499 28.42 21.14 29.52
N ALA A 500 27.93 20.10 30.21
CA ALA A 500 26.60 20.10 30.84
C ALA A 500 26.49 21.16 31.94
N TYR A 501 27.51 21.27 32.80
CA TYR A 501 27.56 22.30 33.84
C TYR A 501 27.59 23.71 33.23
N GLU A 502 28.41 23.94 32.20
CA GLU A 502 28.43 25.25 31.53
C GLU A 502 27.11 25.56 30.83
N TYR A 503 26.45 24.57 30.23
CA TYR A 503 25.14 24.76 29.59
C TYR A 503 24.05 25.22 30.57
N VAL A 504 24.09 24.73 31.82
CA VAL A 504 23.11 25.08 32.86
C VAL A 504 23.50 26.36 33.60
N GLU A 505 24.73 26.42 34.11
CA GLU A 505 25.16 27.42 35.09
C GLU A 505 25.92 28.59 34.44
N LYS A 506 26.48 28.41 33.25
CA LYS A 506 27.37 29.41 32.59
C LYS A 506 27.14 29.52 31.08
N ARG A 507 25.89 29.74 30.66
CA ARG A 507 25.49 29.76 29.23
C ARG A 507 26.37 30.60 28.31
N ALA A 508 26.84 31.76 28.76
CA ALA A 508 27.72 32.60 27.95
C ALA A 508 29.08 31.95 27.67
N ASN A 509 29.65 31.24 28.65
CA ASN A 509 30.89 30.48 28.46
C ASN A 509 30.65 29.28 27.54
N PHE A 510 29.53 28.58 27.76
CA PHE A 510 29.13 27.47 26.89
C PHE A 510 29.02 27.94 25.43
N TYR A 511 28.32 29.03 25.16
CA TYR A 511 28.19 29.59 23.80
C TYR A 511 29.53 30.03 23.22
N ARG A 512 30.41 30.65 24.03
CA ARG A 512 31.75 31.04 23.56
C ARG A 512 32.58 29.80 23.18
N HIS A 513 32.61 28.78 24.03
CA HIS A 513 33.35 27.54 23.75
C HIS A 513 32.77 26.77 22.57
N VAL A 514 31.44 26.69 22.45
CA VAL A 514 30.77 26.14 21.27
C VAL A 514 31.21 26.92 20.04
N TRP A 515 31.07 28.24 20.03
CA TRP A 515 31.43 29.09 18.88
C TRP A 515 32.90 28.95 18.46
N GLU A 516 33.82 28.93 19.42
CA GLU A 516 35.25 28.67 19.17
C GLU A 516 35.47 27.28 18.57
N HIS A 517 34.76 26.26 19.06
CA HIS A 517 34.79 24.91 18.51
C HIS A 517 34.23 24.84 17.09
N VAL A 518 33.07 25.47 16.83
CA VAL A 518 32.46 25.52 15.50
C VAL A 518 33.42 26.17 14.52
N LYS A 519 33.95 27.35 14.85
CA LYS A 519 34.89 28.08 13.99
C LYS A 519 36.17 27.30 13.69
N LYS A 520 36.65 26.51 14.66
CA LYS A 520 37.92 25.77 14.53
C LYS A 520 37.76 24.42 13.84
N HIS A 521 36.64 23.74 14.06
CA HIS A 521 36.49 22.32 13.73
C HIS A 521 35.33 22.03 12.78
N ALA A 522 34.26 22.82 12.79
CA ALA A 522 33.12 22.55 11.93
C ALA A 522 33.46 22.81 10.46
N LEU A 523 32.81 22.05 9.59
CA LEU A 523 32.95 22.18 8.15
C LEU A 523 32.04 23.31 7.66
N PRO A 524 32.35 23.94 6.51
CA PRO A 524 31.48 24.97 5.93
C PRO A 524 30.07 24.43 5.63
N VAL A 525 29.06 25.29 5.84
CA VAL A 525 27.67 25.01 5.43
C VAL A 525 27.58 25.10 3.90
N LEU A 526 26.68 24.34 3.28
CA LEU A 526 26.60 24.12 1.81
C LEU A 526 26.36 25.36 0.94
N GLN A 527 26.28 26.56 1.52
CA GLN A 527 26.11 27.82 0.78
C GLN A 527 27.42 28.41 0.22
N ASP A 528 28.58 27.80 0.48
CA ASP A 528 29.89 28.27 0.01
C ASP A 528 30.58 27.32 -1.01
N PHE A 529 29.83 26.59 -1.82
CA PHE A 529 30.36 25.81 -2.97
C PHE A 529 29.75 26.22 -4.31
#